data_AF-X6NBP1-F1
#
_entry.id   AF-X6NBP1-F1
#
_cell.length_a   1.000
_cell.length_b   1.000
_cell.length_c   1.000
_cell.angle_alpha   90.00
_cell.angle_beta   90.00
_cell.angle_gamma   90.00
#
_symmetry.space_group_name_H-M   'P 1'
#
loop_
_entity.id
_entity.type
_entity.pdbx_description
1 polymer ?
#
loop_
_entity_poly.entity_id
_entity_poly.type
_entity_poly.pdbx_seq_one_letter_code
_entity_poly.pdbx_strand_id
1 'polypeptide(L)'
;MAAKKTKQNPPTDDETEHGDMVDKLLDYTLPNKYIFKRLKKADDEKKEEKERDARCESKVDTSMEFKDVDKICTQANILIQELLNKCRDEEQDKACDFSHVYGVVLGGSLQKRLAIGKKYDGDLVLLCQMGKMKVSEARERKQKILEWITNTVTRLQRSKDSRVLQVPKKCLSVKFENYEFDLLVAFTYEKRLYCTFDYKSLGTHVYLFSKEELEMTAEDLMEHYSSYQDAIDSANADEVEFLKENMSAALTLLGTYYLREELIGKNALRAILLLKTWKYDLQQEYPNLKTLCIKSTTIEMLCVYAREFLRKRLKKKKTDVSMLSIIQQVMRIINCLSDCANKTSGCMLRWPYEEKPNNTLIREEDIRKWALKQSSSILNSVLIMDNIILRLVQLQLSL
;
A
#
# COMPACT_ATOMS: atom_id res chain seq x y z
N MET A 1 9.46 -0.19 -57.82
CA MET A 1 9.56 0.03 -56.36
C MET A 1 8.43 -0.73 -55.70
N ALA A 2 8.70 -1.93 -55.17
CA ALA A 2 7.70 -2.77 -54.51
C ALA A 2 8.01 -2.81 -53.00
N ALA A 3 7.03 -2.42 -52.19
CA ALA A 3 7.14 -2.37 -50.74
C ALA A 3 7.24 -3.79 -50.15
N LYS A 4 8.32 -4.06 -49.41
CA LYS A 4 8.48 -5.26 -48.58
C LYS A 4 7.50 -5.16 -47.40
N LYS A 5 6.44 -5.98 -47.42
CA LYS A 5 5.60 -6.23 -46.25
C LYS A 5 6.42 -7.03 -45.22
N THR A 6 6.72 -6.42 -44.10
CA THR A 6 7.26 -7.09 -42.92
C THR A 6 6.18 -8.02 -42.36
N LYS A 7 6.44 -9.33 -42.34
CA LYS A 7 5.61 -10.31 -41.64
C LYS A 7 5.72 -10.01 -40.14
N GLN A 8 4.61 -9.57 -39.52
CA GLN A 8 4.45 -9.65 -38.08
C GLN A 8 4.39 -11.14 -37.71
N ASN A 9 5.25 -11.56 -36.78
CA ASN A 9 5.16 -12.89 -36.21
C ASN A 9 3.85 -13.03 -35.43
N PRO A 10 3.19 -14.20 -35.46
CA PRO A 10 2.01 -14.43 -34.65
C PRO A 10 2.36 -14.32 -33.16
N PRO A 11 1.42 -13.86 -32.33
CA PRO A 11 1.59 -13.82 -30.89
C PRO A 11 1.84 -15.24 -30.35
N THR A 12 2.85 -15.41 -29.50
CA THR A 12 3.16 -16.68 -28.82
C THR A 12 2.07 -17.03 -27.80
N ASP A 13 1.79 -18.33 -27.60
CA ASP A 13 0.67 -18.87 -26.81
C ASP A 13 0.51 -18.31 -25.37
N ASP A 14 1.56 -17.75 -24.77
CA ASP A 14 1.51 -17.05 -23.47
C ASP A 14 0.65 -15.77 -23.49
N GLU A 15 0.44 -15.15 -24.67
CA GLU A 15 -0.34 -13.91 -24.78
C GLU A 15 -1.85 -14.11 -24.56
N THR A 16 -2.33 -15.34 -24.67
CA THR A 16 -3.75 -15.70 -24.49
C THR A 16 -4.15 -15.98 -23.04
N GLU A 17 -3.22 -16.31 -22.13
CA GLU A 17 -3.56 -16.75 -20.76
C GLU A 17 -3.82 -15.59 -19.76
N HIS A 18 -3.40 -14.35 -20.05
CA HIS A 18 -3.57 -13.24 -19.10
C HIS A 18 -4.92 -12.52 -19.20
N GLY A 19 -5.48 -12.35 -20.40
CA GLY A 19 -6.87 -11.90 -20.56
C GLY A 19 -7.85 -12.89 -19.91
N ASP A 20 -7.49 -14.18 -19.95
CA ASP A 20 -8.25 -15.29 -19.40
C ASP A 20 -8.46 -15.19 -17.88
N MET A 21 -7.57 -14.55 -17.10
CA MET A 21 -7.76 -14.49 -15.64
C MET A 21 -8.88 -13.54 -15.20
N VAL A 22 -8.98 -12.37 -15.83
CA VAL A 22 -10.05 -11.40 -15.55
C VAL A 22 -11.40 -11.99 -15.97
N ASP A 23 -11.42 -12.66 -17.12
CA ASP A 23 -12.60 -13.35 -17.63
C ASP A 23 -12.97 -14.56 -16.75
N LYS A 24 -12.00 -15.38 -16.35
CA LYS A 24 -12.17 -16.45 -15.34
C LYS A 24 -12.77 -15.92 -14.05
N LEU A 25 -12.32 -14.76 -13.56
CA LEU A 25 -12.87 -14.15 -12.34
C LEU A 25 -14.31 -13.66 -12.51
N LEU A 26 -14.67 -13.20 -13.71
CA LEU A 26 -16.05 -12.81 -14.03
C LEU A 26 -16.98 -14.03 -14.06
N ASP A 27 -16.48 -15.16 -14.56
CA ASP A 27 -17.23 -16.41 -14.72
C ASP A 27 -17.13 -17.35 -13.51
N TYR A 28 -16.21 -17.08 -12.57
CA TYR A 28 -15.99 -17.92 -11.40
C TYR A 28 -17.24 -17.97 -10.51
N THR A 29 -17.79 -19.18 -10.38
CA THR A 29 -18.94 -19.44 -9.50
C THR A 29 -18.45 -19.92 -8.15
N LEU A 30 -18.70 -19.11 -7.11
CA LEU A 30 -18.31 -19.43 -5.75
C LEU A 30 -18.99 -20.73 -5.29
N PRO A 31 -18.25 -21.71 -4.72
CA PRO A 31 -18.87 -22.88 -4.12
C PRO A 31 -19.94 -22.49 -3.10
N ASN A 32 -21.08 -23.20 -3.11
CA ASN A 32 -22.25 -22.90 -2.25
C ASN A 32 -21.93 -22.79 -0.75
N LYS A 33 -20.88 -23.45 -0.28
CA LYS A 33 -20.41 -23.38 1.12
C LYS A 33 -19.82 -22.02 1.51
N TYR A 34 -19.31 -21.25 0.56
CA TYR A 34 -18.71 -19.92 0.78
C TYR A 34 -19.65 -18.78 0.37
N ILE A 35 -20.75 -19.09 -0.31
CA ILE A 35 -21.80 -18.11 -0.55
C ILE A 35 -22.46 -17.84 0.80
N PHE A 36 -22.37 -16.59 1.26
CA PHE A 36 -23.27 -16.10 2.30
C PHE A 36 -24.69 -16.41 1.85
N LYS A 37 -25.31 -17.43 2.45
CA LYS A 37 -26.65 -17.89 2.09
C LYS A 37 -27.60 -16.74 2.33
N ARG A 38 -27.91 -15.99 1.27
CA ARG A 38 -29.03 -15.07 1.25
C ARG A 38 -30.26 -15.95 1.41
N LEU A 39 -31.03 -15.71 2.47
CA LEU A 39 -32.38 -16.24 2.56
C LEU A 39 -33.10 -15.71 1.30
N LYS A 40 -33.39 -16.59 0.33
CA LYS A 40 -34.21 -16.22 -0.83
C LYS A 40 -35.58 -15.81 -0.30
N LYS A 41 -36.10 -14.61 -0.63
CA LYS A 41 -37.54 -14.26 -0.48
C LYS A 41 -37.94 -12.88 -1.05
N ALA A 42 -39.26 -12.64 -0.98
CA ALA A 42 -40.14 -11.76 -1.76
C ALA A 42 -39.82 -10.25 -1.75
N ASP A 43 -40.50 -9.48 -2.60
CA ASP A 43 -40.25 -8.04 -2.82
C ASP A 43 -40.34 -7.16 -1.55
N ASP A 44 -41.10 -7.56 -0.54
CA ASP A 44 -41.16 -6.87 0.76
C ASP A 44 -39.83 -6.93 1.54
N GLU A 45 -38.99 -7.94 1.32
CA GLU A 45 -37.67 -8.07 1.97
C GLU A 45 -36.58 -7.23 1.28
N LYS A 46 -36.78 -6.71 0.05
CA LYS A 46 -35.80 -5.80 -0.59
C LYS A 46 -35.67 -4.48 0.17
N LYS A 47 -36.75 -4.02 0.82
CA LYS A 47 -36.74 -2.84 1.67
C LYS A 47 -35.95 -3.14 2.96
N GLU A 48 -36.21 -4.28 3.57
CA GLU A 48 -35.47 -4.75 4.75
C GLU A 48 -33.97 -4.99 4.46
N GLU A 49 -33.62 -5.45 3.25
CA GLU A 49 -32.23 -5.64 2.81
C GLU A 49 -31.48 -4.30 2.77
N LYS A 50 -32.06 -3.28 2.15
CA LYS A 50 -31.48 -1.92 2.15
C LYS A 50 -31.33 -1.37 3.56
N GLU A 51 -32.33 -1.58 4.42
CA GLU A 51 -32.28 -1.15 5.82
C GLU A 51 -31.19 -1.90 6.62
N ARG A 52 -30.99 -3.19 6.34
CA ARG A 52 -29.93 -3.99 6.96
C ARG A 52 -28.54 -3.57 6.49
N ASP A 53 -28.36 -3.35 5.19
CA ASP A 53 -27.11 -2.84 4.61
C ASP A 53 -26.78 -1.48 5.22
N ALA A 54 -27.75 -0.55 5.24
CA ALA A 54 -27.60 0.77 5.85
C ALA A 54 -27.26 0.68 7.35
N ARG A 55 -27.87 -0.25 8.09
CA ARG A 55 -27.55 -0.50 9.51
C ARG A 55 -26.13 -1.03 9.68
N CYS A 56 -25.68 -1.93 8.81
CA CYS A 56 -24.32 -2.46 8.84
C CYS A 56 -23.28 -1.36 8.55
N GLU A 57 -23.54 -0.56 7.51
CA GLU A 57 -22.72 0.59 7.13
C GLU A 57 -22.66 1.63 8.25
N SER A 58 -23.78 1.95 8.89
CA SER A 58 -23.83 2.89 10.02
C SER A 58 -23.03 2.39 11.22
N LYS A 59 -23.07 1.08 11.50
CA LYS A 59 -22.23 0.47 12.55
C LYS A 59 -20.74 0.58 12.20
N VAL A 60 -20.38 0.32 10.95
CA VAL A 60 -18.99 0.48 10.47
C VAL A 60 -18.54 1.92 10.64
N ASP A 61 -19.33 2.89 10.15
CA ASP A 61 -19.01 4.32 10.29
C ASP A 61 -18.81 4.73 11.76
N THR A 62 -19.67 4.27 12.66
CA THR A 62 -19.59 4.64 14.10
C THR A 62 -18.45 3.94 14.82
N SER A 63 -18.18 2.67 14.49
CA SER A 63 -17.15 1.86 15.17
C SER A 63 -15.74 2.07 14.62
N MET A 64 -15.64 2.59 13.39
CA MET A 64 -14.38 2.80 12.68
C MET A 64 -14.10 4.28 12.41
N GLU A 65 -14.85 5.17 13.08
CA GLU A 65 -14.56 6.60 13.08
C GLU A 65 -13.11 6.81 13.51
N PHE A 66 -12.33 7.44 12.63
CA PHE A 66 -10.90 7.65 12.81
C PHE A 66 -10.70 8.77 13.83
N LYS A 67 -10.83 8.42 15.12
CA LYS A 67 -10.67 9.32 16.25
C LYS A 67 -9.18 9.57 16.52
N ASP A 68 -8.89 10.69 17.17
CA ASP A 68 -7.55 11.04 17.67
C ASP A 68 -6.47 11.29 16.60
N VAL A 69 -6.83 11.52 15.33
CA VAL A 69 -5.87 11.87 14.27
C VAL A 69 -4.95 13.02 14.67
N ASP A 70 -5.53 14.09 15.20
CA ASP A 70 -4.76 15.26 15.60
C ASP A 70 -3.75 14.89 16.69
N LYS A 71 -4.15 14.05 17.65
CA LYS A 71 -3.24 13.55 18.69
C LYS A 71 -2.12 12.68 18.10
N ILE A 72 -2.43 11.82 17.13
CA ILE A 72 -1.44 10.99 16.43
C ILE A 72 -0.41 11.87 15.72
N CYS A 73 -0.87 12.88 14.97
CA CYS A 73 0.02 13.84 14.32
C CYS A 73 0.82 14.64 15.35
N THR A 74 0.22 15.10 16.45
CA THR A 74 0.94 15.76 17.54
C THR A 74 2.06 14.88 18.10
N GLN A 75 1.79 13.60 18.37
CA GLN A 75 2.80 12.69 18.91
C GLN A 75 3.91 12.36 17.91
N ALA A 76 3.56 12.18 16.64
CA ALA A 76 4.55 12.05 15.58
C ALA A 76 5.44 13.30 15.48
N ASN A 77 4.87 14.50 15.59
CA ASN A 77 5.62 15.75 15.59
C ASN A 77 6.56 15.87 16.80
N ILE A 78 6.12 15.48 18.00
CA ILE A 78 6.97 15.45 19.20
C ILE A 78 8.16 14.53 18.98
N LEU A 79 7.93 13.30 18.50
CA LEU A 79 8.99 12.34 18.19
C LEU A 79 9.99 12.92 17.17
N ILE A 80 9.50 13.47 16.05
CA ILE A 80 10.38 14.05 15.02
C ILE A 80 11.16 15.26 15.57
N GLN A 81 10.52 16.11 16.37
CA GLN A 81 11.17 17.27 16.97
C GLN A 81 12.29 16.85 17.94
N GLU A 82 12.11 15.77 18.69
CA GLU A 82 13.15 15.20 19.55
C GLU A 82 14.34 14.68 18.75
N LEU A 83 14.09 13.97 17.65
CA LEU A 83 15.15 13.51 16.74
C LEU A 83 15.92 14.70 16.15
N LEU A 84 15.22 15.75 15.71
CA LEU A 84 15.85 16.97 15.20
C LEU A 84 16.68 17.69 16.26
N ASN A 85 16.17 17.81 17.48
CA ASN A 85 16.93 18.41 18.59
C ASN A 85 18.21 17.62 18.87
N LYS A 86 18.12 16.29 18.94
CA LYS A 86 19.29 15.43 19.16
C LYS A 86 20.30 15.48 18.02
N CYS A 87 19.82 15.58 16.79
CA CYS A 87 20.68 15.76 15.62
C CYS A 87 21.48 17.08 15.74
N ARG A 88 20.82 18.19 16.11
CA ARG A 88 21.48 19.49 16.32
C ARG A 88 22.48 19.48 17.48
N ASP A 89 22.17 18.78 18.57
CA ASP A 89 23.08 18.62 19.72
C ASP A 89 24.36 17.88 19.30
N GLU A 90 24.25 16.85 18.46
CA GLU A 90 25.39 16.00 18.06
C GLU A 90 26.18 16.55 16.85
N GLU A 91 25.56 17.36 15.98
CA GLU A 91 26.22 18.00 14.82
C GLU A 91 27.40 18.90 15.20
N GLN A 92 27.40 19.44 16.43
CA GLN A 92 28.50 20.26 16.92
C GLN A 92 29.79 19.47 17.16
N ASP A 93 29.68 18.14 17.37
CA ASP A 93 30.81 17.27 17.75
C ASP A 93 31.15 16.21 16.69
N LYS A 94 30.19 15.75 15.86
CA LYS A 94 30.38 14.76 14.78
C LYS A 94 29.35 14.95 13.66
N ALA A 95 29.67 14.44 12.46
CA ALA A 95 28.70 14.32 11.38
C ALA A 95 27.58 13.34 11.78
N CYS A 96 26.43 13.87 12.22
CA CYS A 96 25.24 13.09 12.57
C CYS A 96 24.65 12.47 11.29
N ASP A 97 24.43 11.15 11.23
CA ASP A 97 23.85 10.53 10.03
C ASP A 97 22.42 11.04 9.72
N PHE A 98 21.65 11.40 10.76
CA PHE A 98 20.29 11.93 10.61
C PHE A 98 20.23 13.30 9.93
N SER A 99 21.34 14.06 9.90
CA SER A 99 21.43 15.37 9.21
C SER A 99 21.11 15.30 7.71
N HIS A 100 21.15 14.10 7.12
CA HIS A 100 20.85 13.87 5.70
C HIS A 100 19.35 13.76 5.43
N VAL A 101 18.53 13.62 6.47
CA VAL A 101 17.07 13.62 6.37
C VAL A 101 16.61 15.07 6.20
N TYR A 102 15.99 15.39 5.07
CA TYR A 102 15.50 16.75 4.80
C TYR A 102 14.04 16.96 5.19
N GLY A 103 13.31 15.88 5.43
CA GLY A 103 11.86 15.92 5.59
C GLY A 103 11.26 14.59 6.05
N VAL A 104 9.96 14.62 6.34
CA VAL A 104 9.20 13.47 6.79
C VAL A 104 7.78 13.52 6.21
N VAL A 105 7.21 12.36 5.94
CA VAL A 105 5.80 12.24 5.54
C VAL A 105 5.11 11.12 6.29
N LEU A 106 3.85 11.35 6.67
CA LEU A 106 2.99 10.30 7.20
C LEU A 106 2.50 9.43 6.04
N GLY A 107 2.71 8.13 6.15
CA GLY A 107 2.28 7.13 5.18
C GLY A 107 1.30 6.12 5.79
N GLY A 108 1.16 5.00 5.09
CA GLY A 108 0.46 3.84 5.61
C GLY A 108 -1.03 4.08 5.85
N SER A 109 -1.58 3.37 6.83
CA SER A 109 -3.03 3.38 7.10
C SER A 109 -3.52 4.72 7.67
N LEU A 110 -2.66 5.42 8.41
CA LEU A 110 -3.02 6.72 9.00
C LEU A 110 -3.25 7.77 7.92
N GLN A 111 -2.31 7.93 6.99
CA GLN A 111 -2.42 8.90 5.90
C GLN A 111 -3.62 8.62 4.99
N LYS A 112 -3.90 7.33 4.76
CA LYS A 112 -5.07 6.85 4.01
C LYS A 112 -6.40 7.00 4.75
N ARG A 113 -6.38 7.34 6.04
CA ARG A 113 -7.56 7.30 6.94
C ARG A 113 -8.22 5.91 6.97
N LEU A 114 -7.38 4.88 6.89
CA LEU A 114 -7.74 3.45 6.86
C LEU A 114 -7.16 2.68 8.05
N ALA A 115 -6.74 3.36 9.11
CA ALA A 115 -6.27 2.73 10.34
C ALA A 115 -7.47 2.32 11.21
N ILE A 116 -7.33 1.17 11.88
CA ILE A 116 -8.36 0.64 12.77
C ILE A 116 -8.07 1.11 14.20
N GLY A 117 -9.08 1.55 14.94
CA GLY A 117 -8.88 2.13 16.28
C GLY A 117 -8.22 1.20 17.32
N LYS A 118 -8.16 -0.10 17.04
CA LYS A 118 -7.49 -1.11 17.89
C LYS A 118 -5.97 -1.18 17.66
N LYS A 119 -5.48 -0.70 16.52
CA LYS A 119 -4.06 -0.67 16.16
C LYS A 119 -3.79 0.42 15.14
N TYR A 120 -3.14 1.49 15.60
CA TYR A 120 -2.74 2.60 14.74
C TYR A 120 -1.45 2.21 14.00
N ASP A 121 -1.61 1.65 12.80
CA ASP A 121 -0.51 1.30 11.92
C ASP A 121 -0.10 2.53 11.10
N GLY A 122 0.86 3.29 11.63
CA GLY A 122 1.39 4.51 11.04
C GLY A 122 2.80 4.37 10.49
N ASP A 123 3.02 4.81 9.26
CA ASP A 123 4.36 4.90 8.69
C ASP A 123 4.89 6.33 8.79
N LEU A 124 6.07 6.54 9.35
CA LEU A 124 6.82 7.80 9.26
C LEU A 124 7.94 7.60 8.26
N VAL A 125 7.78 8.15 7.05
CA VAL A 125 8.79 8.03 5.99
C VAL A 125 9.70 9.25 6.03
N LEU A 126 10.93 9.03 6.51
CA LEU A 126 12.02 9.99 6.54
C LEU A 126 12.68 10.08 5.16
N LEU A 127 12.76 11.28 4.60
CA LEU A 127 13.20 11.50 3.24
C LEU A 127 14.63 12.03 3.19
N CYS A 128 15.47 11.37 2.41
CA CYS A 128 16.83 11.76 2.06
C CYS A 128 16.90 12.06 0.56
N GLN A 129 17.83 12.91 0.14
CA GLN A 129 18.06 13.14 -1.29
C GLN A 129 19.13 12.18 -1.81
N MET A 130 18.84 11.51 -2.93
CA MET A 130 19.79 10.61 -3.61
C MET A 130 20.95 11.40 -4.22
N GLY A 131 20.67 12.53 -4.89
CA GLY A 131 21.71 13.34 -5.53
C GLY A 131 22.57 12.52 -6.49
N LYS A 132 23.89 12.48 -6.28
CA LYS A 132 24.86 11.68 -7.05
C LYS A 132 25.25 10.36 -6.36
N MET A 133 24.55 9.99 -5.29
CA MET A 133 24.86 8.82 -4.47
C MET A 133 24.60 7.53 -5.24
N LYS A 134 25.48 6.54 -5.07
CA LYS A 134 25.26 5.19 -5.61
C LYS A 134 24.21 4.44 -4.79
N VAL A 135 23.56 3.43 -5.39
CA VAL A 135 22.56 2.60 -4.68
C VAL A 135 23.16 1.92 -3.44
N SER A 136 24.40 1.45 -3.52
CA SER A 136 25.12 0.85 -2.39
C SER A 136 25.33 1.84 -1.23
N GLU A 137 25.69 3.07 -1.54
CA GLU A 137 25.88 4.15 -0.56
C GLU A 137 24.55 4.55 0.08
N ALA A 138 23.46 4.62 -0.69
CA ALA A 138 22.12 4.89 -0.18
C ALA A 138 21.65 3.79 0.78
N ARG A 139 21.92 2.53 0.45
CA ARG A 139 21.63 1.38 1.32
C ARG A 139 22.40 1.44 2.63
N GLU A 140 23.71 1.72 2.57
CA GLU A 140 24.54 1.87 3.78
C GLU A 140 24.04 3.04 4.64
N ARG A 141 23.73 4.18 4.00
CA ARG A 141 23.22 5.36 4.68
C ARG A 141 21.87 5.12 5.36
N LYS A 142 20.94 4.43 4.68
CA LYS A 142 19.66 4.00 5.27
C LYS A 142 19.90 3.28 6.60
N GLN A 143 20.83 2.33 6.60
CA GLN A 143 21.12 1.53 7.79
C GLN A 143 21.69 2.39 8.92
N LYS A 144 22.66 3.26 8.61
CA LYS A 144 23.24 4.19 9.61
C LYS A 144 22.20 5.14 10.21
N ILE A 145 21.29 5.68 9.40
CA ILE A 145 20.19 6.53 9.90
C ILE A 145 19.28 5.75 10.84
N LEU A 146 18.87 4.53 10.48
CA LEU A 146 18.02 3.69 11.33
C LEU A 146 18.72 3.28 12.64
N GLU A 147 20.01 2.96 12.59
CA GLU A 147 20.83 2.68 13.78
C GLU A 147 20.95 3.91 14.68
N TRP A 148 21.18 5.09 14.10
CA TRP A 148 21.22 6.35 14.83
C TRP A 148 19.88 6.61 15.54
N ILE A 149 18.75 6.47 14.85
CA ILE A 149 17.42 6.66 15.44
C ILE A 149 17.20 5.64 16.57
N THR A 150 17.57 4.37 16.35
CA THR A 150 17.45 3.31 17.36
C THR A 150 18.19 3.69 18.64
N ASN A 151 19.45 4.13 18.51
CA ASN A 151 20.27 4.56 19.64
C ASN A 151 19.69 5.80 20.33
N THR A 152 19.14 6.73 19.57
CA THR A 152 18.52 7.96 20.11
C THR A 152 17.23 7.65 20.86
N VAL A 153 16.31 6.86 20.29
CA VAL A 153 15.06 6.45 20.95
C VAL A 153 15.34 5.62 22.21
N THR A 154 16.32 4.72 22.17
CA THR A 154 16.72 3.94 23.36
C THR A 154 17.27 4.83 24.48
N ARG A 155 17.95 5.93 24.13
CA ARG A 155 18.39 6.94 25.11
C ARG A 155 17.20 7.72 25.69
N LEU A 156 16.22 8.07 24.86
CA LEU A 156 14.98 8.78 25.26
C LEU A 156 14.10 7.94 26.21
N GLN A 157 14.09 6.61 26.04
CA GLN A 157 13.37 5.66 26.91
C GLN A 157 13.68 5.82 28.40
N ARG A 158 14.87 6.31 28.76
CA ARG A 158 15.23 6.57 30.16
C ARG A 158 14.42 7.71 30.80
N SER A 159 13.69 8.49 29.99
CA SER A 159 12.95 9.68 30.41
C SER A 159 11.46 9.67 30.05
N LYS A 160 11.01 8.79 29.15
CA LYS A 160 9.65 8.74 28.61
C LYS A 160 9.20 7.31 28.34
N ASP A 161 7.88 7.08 28.21
CA ASP A 161 7.30 5.80 27.77
C ASP A 161 7.47 5.58 26.26
N SER A 162 8.71 5.72 25.79
CA SER A 162 9.13 5.45 24.42
C SER A 162 10.00 4.20 24.40
N ARG A 163 9.74 3.25 23.50
CA ARG A 163 10.56 2.04 23.37
C ARG A 163 10.66 1.60 21.92
N VAL A 164 11.83 1.08 21.56
CA VAL A 164 12.00 0.37 20.30
C VAL A 164 11.32 -0.99 20.42
N LEU A 165 10.35 -1.26 19.56
CA LEU A 165 9.62 -2.54 19.53
C LEU A 165 10.36 -3.59 18.71
N GLN A 166 10.92 -3.16 17.58
CA GLN A 166 11.58 -4.05 16.64
C GLN A 166 12.61 -3.26 15.82
N VAL A 167 13.80 -3.83 15.63
CA VAL A 167 14.84 -3.30 14.73
C VAL A 167 15.04 -4.24 13.53
N PRO A 168 14.09 -4.31 12.57
CA PRO A 168 14.33 -5.01 11.32
C PRO A 168 15.30 -4.24 10.40
N LYS A 169 15.88 -4.95 9.42
CA LYS A 169 16.74 -4.35 8.38
C LYS A 169 16.03 -3.28 7.52
N LYS A 170 14.69 -3.26 7.48
CA LYS A 170 13.91 -2.52 6.48
C LYS A 170 13.15 -1.30 7.02
N CYS A 171 12.64 -1.37 8.24
CA CYS A 171 11.95 -0.32 8.97
C CYS A 171 12.31 -0.42 10.46
N LEU A 172 12.03 0.61 11.26
CA LEU A 172 12.21 0.61 12.71
C LEU A 172 10.85 0.83 13.37
N SER A 173 10.34 -0.15 14.12
CA SER A 173 9.07 0.01 14.83
C SER A 173 9.32 0.61 16.21
N VAL A 174 8.74 1.78 16.47
CA VAL A 174 8.85 2.52 17.73
C VAL A 174 7.47 2.64 18.35
N LYS A 175 7.36 2.30 19.63
CA LYS A 175 6.25 2.74 20.46
C LYS A 175 6.63 4.05 21.12
N PHE A 176 5.84 5.08 20.90
CA PHE A 176 6.00 6.38 21.54
C PHE A 176 4.70 6.72 22.25
N GLU A 177 4.74 6.71 23.58
CA GLU A 177 3.54 6.75 24.43
C GLU A 177 2.55 5.64 24.04
N ASN A 178 1.33 5.99 23.63
CA ASN A 178 0.27 5.04 23.27
C ASN A 178 0.22 4.72 21.76
N TYR A 179 1.17 5.20 20.98
CA TYR A 179 1.18 5.07 19.51
C TYR A 179 2.36 4.24 19.03
N GLU A 180 2.13 3.45 17.98
CA GLU A 180 3.16 2.67 17.31
C GLU A 180 3.41 3.28 15.93
N PHE A 181 4.66 3.59 15.63
CA PHE A 181 5.10 4.12 14.35
C PHE A 181 6.16 3.21 13.73
N ASP A 182 5.99 2.88 12.46
CA ASP A 182 7.02 2.27 11.64
C ASP A 182 7.80 3.38 10.94
N LEU A 183 9.06 3.55 11.32
CA LEU A 183 9.96 4.52 10.73
C LEU A 183 10.66 3.90 9.52
N LEU A 184 10.50 4.53 8.35
CA LEU A 184 11.15 4.14 7.11
C LEU A 184 12.08 5.26 6.66
N VAL A 185 13.19 4.91 6.04
CA VAL A 185 14.07 5.88 5.37
C VAL A 185 14.00 5.62 3.86
N ALA A 186 13.72 6.67 3.10
CA ALA A 186 13.59 6.64 1.66
C ALA A 186 14.43 7.74 0.99
N PHE A 187 15.04 7.41 -0.13
CA PHE A 187 15.85 8.29 -0.95
C PHE A 187 15.06 8.77 -2.16
N THR A 188 14.91 10.08 -2.31
CA THR A 188 14.25 10.73 -3.44
C THR A 188 15.29 11.31 -4.39
N TYR A 189 15.06 11.23 -5.71
CA TYR A 189 15.98 11.83 -6.69
C TYR A 189 16.00 13.37 -6.56
N GLU A 190 14.84 13.95 -6.27
CA GLU A 190 14.68 15.38 -6.03
C GLU A 190 14.16 15.66 -4.62
N LYS A 191 14.46 16.85 -4.11
CA LYS A 191 14.00 17.30 -2.80
C LYS A 191 12.55 17.77 -2.91
N ARG A 192 11.65 17.16 -2.16
CA ARG A 192 10.22 17.50 -2.16
C ARG A 192 9.93 18.57 -1.12
N LEU A 193 9.70 19.80 -1.59
CA LEU A 193 9.53 20.96 -0.73
C LEU A 193 8.35 20.81 0.25
N TYR A 194 7.24 20.21 -0.19
CA TYR A 194 6.06 19.98 0.66
C TYR A 194 6.26 18.98 1.79
N CYS A 195 7.37 18.22 1.80
CA CYS A 195 7.72 17.29 2.88
C CYS A 195 8.83 17.80 3.81
N THR A 196 9.39 19.00 3.58
CA THR A 196 10.49 19.50 4.40
C THR A 196 10.01 19.85 5.80
N PHE A 197 10.92 19.76 6.78
CA PHE A 197 10.59 20.04 8.19
C PHE A 197 10.07 21.47 8.42
N ASP A 198 10.37 22.41 7.54
CA ASP A 198 10.02 23.82 7.61
C ASP A 198 8.84 24.23 6.71
N TYR A 199 8.18 23.29 6.03
CA TYR A 199 7.16 23.60 5.02
C TYR A 199 5.87 24.22 5.58
N LYS A 200 5.26 23.60 6.61
CA LYS A 200 3.94 24.03 7.13
C LYS A 200 4.04 25.17 8.12
N SER A 201 4.71 24.91 9.23
CA SER A 201 4.95 25.87 10.31
C SER A 201 6.00 25.30 11.25
N LEU A 202 6.56 26.15 12.11
CA LEU A 202 7.55 25.73 13.11
C LEU A 202 6.96 24.62 14.01
N GLY A 203 7.65 23.48 14.08
CA GLY A 203 7.25 22.32 14.89
C GLY A 203 6.12 21.46 14.30
N THR A 204 5.63 21.78 13.10
CA THR A 204 4.66 20.96 12.36
C THR A 204 5.33 20.33 11.15
N HIS A 205 5.88 19.13 11.36
CA HIS A 205 6.60 18.33 10.38
C HIS A 205 5.73 17.23 9.77
N VAL A 206 4.84 16.63 10.57
CA VAL A 206 3.99 15.49 10.20
C VAL A 206 2.53 15.91 10.23
N TYR A 207 1.81 15.72 9.14
CA TYR A 207 0.41 16.11 9.00
C TYR A 207 -0.30 15.23 7.97
N LEU A 208 -1.63 15.12 8.10
CA LEU A 208 -2.45 14.55 7.04
C LEU A 208 -2.56 15.53 5.88
N PHE A 209 -2.37 15.03 4.66
CA PHE A 209 -2.58 15.86 3.48
C PHE A 209 -4.07 16.01 3.24
N SER A 210 -4.49 17.23 2.91
CA SER A 210 -5.81 17.50 2.36
C SER A 210 -5.97 16.86 0.99
N LYS A 211 -7.20 16.86 0.48
CA LYS A 211 -7.49 16.34 -0.85
C LYS A 211 -6.71 17.11 -1.90
N GLU A 212 -6.78 18.43 -1.86
CA GLU A 212 -6.17 19.35 -2.81
C GLU A 212 -4.65 19.18 -2.80
N GLU A 213 -4.05 19.06 -1.61
CA GLU A 213 -2.62 18.76 -1.49
C GLU A 213 -2.28 17.43 -2.14
N LEU A 214 -3.01 16.35 -1.83
CA LEU A 214 -2.77 15.04 -2.44
C LEU A 214 -2.89 15.07 -3.97
N GLU A 215 -3.79 15.88 -4.55
CA GLU A 215 -3.89 16.06 -6.01
C GLU A 215 -2.61 16.67 -6.58
N MET A 216 -2.18 17.81 -6.03
CA MET A 216 -0.94 18.47 -6.45
C MET A 216 0.29 17.58 -6.24
N THR A 217 0.33 16.87 -5.10
CA THR A 217 1.45 15.97 -4.79
C THR A 217 1.49 14.78 -5.73
N ALA A 218 0.34 14.24 -6.11
CA ALA A 218 0.30 13.05 -6.95
C ALA A 218 0.91 13.32 -8.33
N GLU A 219 0.62 14.48 -8.93
CA GLU A 219 1.21 14.89 -10.21
C GLU A 219 2.75 14.90 -10.14
N ASP A 220 3.32 15.61 -9.16
CA ASP A 220 4.77 15.65 -8.89
C ASP A 220 5.39 14.26 -8.64
N LEU A 221 4.69 13.41 -7.88
CA LEU A 221 5.17 12.06 -7.59
C LEU A 221 5.10 11.13 -8.79
N MET A 222 4.14 11.31 -9.70
CA MET A 222 4.09 10.55 -10.95
C MET A 222 5.26 10.94 -11.87
N GLU A 223 5.71 12.20 -11.88
CA GLU A 223 6.89 12.61 -12.64
C GLU A 223 8.16 11.93 -12.11
N HIS A 224 8.31 11.87 -10.78
CA HIS A 224 9.43 11.19 -10.13
C HIS A 224 9.42 9.67 -10.26
N TYR A 225 8.28 9.06 -10.59
CA TYR A 225 8.15 7.62 -10.80
C TYR A 225 9.12 7.13 -11.90
N SER A 226 9.23 7.86 -13.01
CA SER A 226 10.06 7.44 -14.15
C SER A 226 11.53 7.31 -13.78
N SER A 227 12.05 8.21 -12.92
CA SER A 227 13.42 8.15 -12.44
C SER A 227 13.72 6.86 -11.65
N TYR A 228 12.75 6.36 -10.86
CA TYR A 228 12.89 5.07 -10.20
C TYR A 228 12.84 3.91 -11.19
N GLN A 229 11.95 3.98 -12.19
CA GLN A 229 11.82 2.95 -13.20
C GLN A 229 13.13 2.80 -14.00
N ASP A 230 13.69 3.90 -14.48
CA ASP A 230 14.96 3.92 -15.22
C ASP A 230 16.11 3.35 -14.37
N ALA A 231 16.15 3.70 -13.08
CA ALA A 231 17.14 3.17 -12.16
C ALA A 231 16.97 1.66 -11.90
N ILE A 232 15.73 1.18 -11.75
CA ILE A 232 15.42 -0.25 -11.58
C ILE A 232 15.78 -1.05 -12.83
N ASP A 233 15.52 -0.50 -14.02
CA ASP A 233 15.81 -1.18 -15.28
C ASP A 233 17.31 -1.27 -15.57
N SER A 234 18.09 -0.31 -15.06
CA SER A 234 19.55 -0.26 -15.19
C SER A 234 20.29 -0.98 -14.05
N ALA A 235 19.59 -1.36 -12.99
CA ALA A 235 20.16 -1.93 -11.77
C ALA A 235 20.47 -3.43 -11.90
N ASN A 236 21.45 -3.89 -11.11
CA ASN A 236 21.65 -5.32 -10.92
C ASN A 236 20.60 -5.95 -9.96
N ALA A 237 20.56 -7.28 -9.87
CA ALA A 237 19.55 -8.00 -9.10
C ALA A 237 19.46 -7.56 -7.62
N ASP A 238 20.62 -7.33 -6.97
CA ASP A 238 20.68 -6.93 -5.56
C ASP A 238 20.19 -5.48 -5.37
N GLU A 239 20.43 -4.62 -6.33
CA GLU A 239 19.98 -3.22 -6.33
C GLU A 239 18.48 -3.09 -6.58
N VAL A 240 17.90 -3.96 -7.43
CA VAL A 240 16.47 -3.93 -7.77
C VAL A 240 15.58 -4.09 -6.53
N GLU A 241 15.90 -4.99 -5.59
CA GLU A 241 15.09 -5.15 -4.37
C GLU A 241 15.09 -3.85 -3.55
N PHE A 242 16.28 -3.27 -3.32
CA PHE A 242 16.41 -2.02 -2.58
C PHE A 242 15.67 -0.86 -3.26
N LEU A 243 15.83 -0.70 -4.57
CA LEU A 243 15.20 0.39 -5.32
C LEU A 243 13.67 0.29 -5.30
N LYS A 244 13.10 -0.91 -5.39
CA LYS A 244 11.65 -1.12 -5.28
C LYS A 244 11.12 -0.79 -3.89
N GLU A 245 11.82 -1.22 -2.84
CA GLU A 245 11.44 -0.87 -1.47
C GLU A 245 11.52 0.63 -1.25
N ASN A 246 12.59 1.25 -1.74
CA ASN A 246 12.84 2.66 -1.63
C ASN A 246 11.79 3.48 -2.38
N MET A 247 11.50 3.12 -3.63
CA MET A 247 10.42 3.68 -4.44
C MET A 247 9.08 3.54 -3.71
N SER A 248 8.84 2.38 -3.10
CA SER A 248 7.61 2.11 -2.38
C SER A 248 7.41 2.97 -1.14
N ALA A 249 8.47 3.24 -0.39
CA ALA A 249 8.44 4.16 0.73
C ALA A 249 8.36 5.62 0.25
N ALA A 250 9.19 6.00 -0.72
CA ALA A 250 9.21 7.36 -1.26
C ALA A 250 7.88 7.75 -1.88
N LEU A 251 7.20 6.87 -2.62
CA LEU A 251 5.94 7.16 -3.30
C LEU A 251 4.71 6.82 -2.47
N THR A 252 4.82 6.69 -1.14
CA THR A 252 3.71 6.29 -0.25
C THR A 252 2.44 7.16 -0.40
N LEU A 253 2.61 8.45 -0.72
CA LEU A 253 1.50 9.38 -0.96
C LEU A 253 0.71 9.07 -2.23
N LEU A 254 1.31 8.47 -3.27
CA LEU A 254 0.55 8.00 -4.45
C LEU A 254 -0.46 6.94 -4.04
N GLY A 255 -0.05 5.98 -3.21
CA GLY A 255 -0.94 4.96 -2.68
C GLY A 255 -2.08 5.56 -1.84
N THR A 256 -1.84 6.71 -1.20
CA THR A 256 -2.88 7.47 -0.51
C THR A 256 -3.85 8.12 -1.50
N TYR A 257 -3.31 8.81 -2.52
CA TYR A 257 -4.08 9.47 -3.56
C TYR A 257 -5.08 8.52 -4.25
N TYR A 258 -4.62 7.33 -4.66
CA TYR A 258 -5.47 6.37 -5.38
C TYR A 258 -6.50 5.64 -4.50
N LEU A 259 -6.38 5.76 -3.18
CA LEU A 259 -7.33 5.20 -2.21
C LEU A 259 -8.33 6.24 -1.68
N ARG A 260 -8.37 7.45 -2.23
CA ARG A 260 -9.35 8.46 -1.80
C ARG A 260 -10.78 8.06 -2.14
N GLU A 261 -11.72 8.52 -1.31
CA GLU A 261 -13.14 8.21 -1.41
C GLU A 261 -13.72 8.55 -2.79
N GLU A 262 -13.26 9.62 -3.42
CA GLU A 262 -13.76 10.05 -4.73
C GLU A 262 -13.43 9.07 -5.85
N LEU A 263 -12.32 8.34 -5.73
CA LEU A 263 -11.90 7.37 -6.72
C LEU A 263 -12.55 6.01 -6.45
N ILE A 264 -12.41 5.52 -5.21
CA ILE A 264 -12.82 4.15 -4.86
C ILE A 264 -14.21 4.04 -4.24
N GLY A 265 -14.84 5.15 -3.87
CA GLY A 265 -16.16 5.20 -3.25
C GLY A 265 -16.16 4.84 -1.75
N LYS A 266 -17.10 5.43 -1.02
CA LYS A 266 -17.26 5.23 0.43
C LYS A 266 -17.40 3.77 0.85
N ASN A 267 -18.17 3.00 0.10
CA ASN A 267 -18.41 1.58 0.41
C ASN A 267 -17.18 0.69 0.22
N ALA A 268 -16.24 1.06 -0.66
CA ALA A 268 -14.96 0.36 -0.74
C ALA A 268 -14.10 0.66 0.49
N LEU A 269 -14.03 1.92 0.92
CA LEU A 269 -13.32 2.30 2.16
C LEU A 269 -13.86 1.54 3.37
N ARG A 270 -15.19 1.50 3.52
CA ARG A 270 -15.85 0.73 4.59
C ARG A 270 -15.54 -0.76 4.52
N ALA A 271 -15.54 -1.35 3.32
CA ALA A 271 -15.18 -2.76 3.13
C ALA A 271 -13.71 -3.03 3.54
N ILE A 272 -12.79 -2.13 3.18
CA ILE A 272 -11.38 -2.21 3.58
C ILE A 272 -11.25 -2.17 5.10
N LEU A 273 -11.87 -1.19 5.75
CA LEU A 273 -11.83 -1.05 7.21
C LEU A 273 -12.39 -2.30 7.90
N LEU A 274 -13.55 -2.81 7.46
CA LEU A 274 -14.17 -4.01 8.04
C LEU A 274 -13.29 -5.25 7.88
N LEU A 275 -12.69 -5.47 6.70
CA LEU A 275 -11.79 -6.59 6.49
C LEU A 275 -10.48 -6.46 7.29
N LYS A 276 -9.95 -5.25 7.47
CA LYS A 276 -8.78 -5.00 8.33
C LYS A 276 -9.10 -5.26 9.81
N THR A 277 -10.27 -4.84 10.29
CA THR A 277 -10.74 -5.15 11.64
C THR A 277 -10.93 -6.65 11.83
N TRP A 278 -11.59 -7.33 10.88
CA TRP A 278 -11.77 -8.78 10.91
C TRP A 278 -10.43 -9.52 10.95
N LYS A 279 -9.48 -9.12 10.10
CA LYS A 279 -8.11 -9.64 10.13
C LYS A 279 -7.47 -9.45 11.51
N TYR A 280 -7.55 -8.25 12.08
CA TYR A 280 -6.96 -7.98 13.39
C TYR A 280 -7.58 -8.87 14.48
N ASP A 281 -8.91 -8.98 14.52
CA ASP A 281 -9.61 -9.80 15.50
C ASP A 281 -9.24 -11.29 15.35
N LEU A 282 -9.13 -11.80 14.11
CA LEU A 282 -8.62 -13.14 13.86
C LEU A 282 -7.18 -13.34 14.35
N GLN A 283 -6.31 -12.34 14.19
CA GLN A 283 -4.93 -12.42 14.68
C GLN A 283 -4.85 -12.40 16.20
N GLN A 284 -5.80 -11.78 16.89
CA GLN A 284 -5.89 -11.83 18.36
C GLN A 284 -6.42 -13.18 18.84
N GLU A 285 -7.44 -13.72 18.18
CA GLU A 285 -8.04 -15.01 18.54
C GLU A 285 -7.12 -16.19 18.19
N TYR A 286 -6.38 -16.08 17.08
CA TYR A 286 -5.48 -17.12 16.57
C TYR A 286 -4.08 -16.54 16.29
N PRO A 287 -3.24 -16.35 17.32
CA PRO A 287 -1.90 -15.75 17.16
C PRO A 287 -1.00 -16.48 16.17
N ASN A 288 -1.18 -17.79 15.99
CA ASN A 288 -0.43 -18.62 15.03
C ASN A 288 -0.69 -18.21 13.58
N LEU A 289 -1.80 -17.53 13.28
CA LEU A 289 -2.14 -17.02 11.95
C LEU A 289 -1.46 -15.68 11.63
N LYS A 290 -0.70 -15.09 12.56
CA LYS A 290 -0.06 -13.78 12.37
C LYS A 290 0.83 -13.73 11.12
N THR A 291 1.51 -14.84 10.80
CA THR A 291 2.37 -14.98 9.60
C THR A 291 1.61 -15.35 8.32
N LEU A 292 0.44 -15.97 8.43
CA LEU A 292 -0.40 -16.37 7.29
C LEU A 292 -1.34 -15.27 6.78
N CYS A 293 -1.57 -14.22 7.57
CA CYS A 293 -2.61 -13.24 7.25
C CYS A 293 -2.24 -12.30 6.09
N ILE A 294 -3.20 -12.10 5.20
CA ILE A 294 -3.17 -11.17 4.06
C ILE A 294 -2.70 -9.77 4.51
N LYS A 295 -1.77 -9.14 3.78
CA LYS A 295 -1.27 -7.79 4.10
C LYS A 295 -2.38 -6.74 3.93
N SER A 296 -2.30 -5.63 4.69
CA SER A 296 -3.30 -4.55 4.63
C SER A 296 -3.42 -3.95 3.22
N THR A 297 -2.30 -3.78 2.51
CA THR A 297 -2.31 -3.32 1.11
C THR A 297 -2.99 -4.30 0.17
N THR A 298 -2.91 -5.61 0.44
CA THR A 298 -3.63 -6.60 -0.35
C THR A 298 -5.13 -6.53 -0.13
N ILE A 299 -5.58 -6.30 1.11
CA ILE A 299 -7.00 -6.05 1.40
C ILE A 299 -7.49 -4.81 0.64
N GLU A 300 -6.71 -3.73 0.68
CA GLU A 300 -6.98 -2.49 -0.06
C GLU A 300 -7.15 -2.77 -1.57
N MET A 301 -6.19 -3.46 -2.17
CA MET A 301 -6.23 -3.86 -3.58
C MET A 301 -7.44 -4.74 -3.93
N LEU A 302 -7.69 -5.78 -3.14
CA LEU A 302 -8.80 -6.70 -3.39
C LEU A 302 -10.15 -5.99 -3.33
N CYS A 303 -10.36 -5.08 -2.38
CA CYS A 303 -11.60 -4.30 -2.28
C CYS A 303 -11.81 -3.39 -3.48
N VAL A 304 -10.76 -2.69 -3.92
CA VAL A 304 -10.83 -1.82 -5.11
C VAL A 304 -11.14 -2.65 -6.36
N TYR A 305 -10.47 -3.78 -6.53
CA TYR A 305 -10.69 -4.69 -7.66
C TYR A 305 -12.10 -5.31 -7.64
N ALA A 306 -12.56 -5.76 -6.47
CA ALA A 306 -13.91 -6.28 -6.26
C ALA A 306 -14.99 -5.27 -6.64
N ARG A 307 -14.83 -4.00 -6.23
CA ARG A 307 -15.76 -2.94 -6.63
C ARG A 307 -15.80 -2.76 -8.13
N GLU A 308 -14.63 -2.63 -8.78
CA GLU A 308 -14.57 -2.38 -10.23
C GLU A 308 -15.17 -3.53 -11.04
N PHE A 309 -14.95 -4.78 -10.61
CA PHE A 309 -15.65 -5.93 -11.19
C PHE A 309 -17.17 -5.83 -11.09
N LEU A 310 -17.67 -5.50 -9.90
CA LEU A 310 -19.11 -5.37 -9.67
C LEU A 310 -19.70 -4.24 -10.53
N ARG A 311 -18.99 -3.11 -10.66
CA ARG A 311 -19.41 -2.00 -11.54
C ARG A 311 -19.48 -2.42 -13.01
N LYS A 312 -18.44 -3.09 -13.52
CA LYS A 312 -18.37 -3.60 -14.90
C LYS A 312 -19.50 -4.62 -15.16
N ARG A 313 -19.69 -5.59 -14.27
CA ARG A 313 -20.74 -6.62 -14.38
C ARG A 313 -22.14 -6.03 -14.38
N LEU A 314 -22.38 -5.01 -13.55
CA LEU A 314 -23.68 -4.34 -13.49
C LEU A 314 -23.92 -3.40 -14.69
N LYS A 315 -22.94 -3.17 -15.56
CA LYS A 315 -22.96 -2.16 -16.65
C LYS A 315 -23.37 -0.77 -16.17
N LYS A 316 -23.13 -0.44 -14.89
CA LYS A 316 -23.56 0.82 -14.29
C LYS A 316 -22.34 1.65 -13.90
N LYS A 317 -22.16 2.77 -14.60
CA LYS A 317 -21.06 3.71 -14.34
C LYS A 317 -21.18 4.42 -12.98
N LYS A 318 -22.38 4.58 -12.43
CA LYS A 318 -22.63 5.45 -11.25
C LYS A 318 -23.31 4.81 -10.04
N THR A 319 -23.75 3.55 -10.08
CA THR A 319 -24.35 2.96 -8.88
C THR A 319 -23.29 2.67 -7.83
N ASP A 320 -23.58 3.11 -6.62
CA ASP A 320 -22.87 2.72 -5.43
C ASP A 320 -23.03 1.20 -5.23
N VAL A 321 -21.91 0.50 -5.16
CA VAL A 321 -21.88 -0.94 -4.92
C VAL A 321 -21.86 -1.12 -3.41
N SER A 322 -22.82 -1.87 -2.85
CA SER A 322 -22.90 -2.01 -1.39
C SER A 322 -21.64 -2.65 -0.82
N MET A 323 -21.27 -2.24 0.40
CA MET A 323 -20.09 -2.74 1.10
C MET A 323 -20.07 -4.27 1.20
N LEU A 324 -21.22 -4.89 1.52
CA LEU A 324 -21.33 -6.34 1.64
C LEU A 324 -21.12 -7.05 0.29
N SER A 325 -21.57 -6.45 -0.81
CA SER A 325 -21.33 -6.99 -2.15
C SER A 325 -19.83 -6.98 -2.49
N ILE A 326 -19.13 -5.90 -2.14
CA ILE A 326 -17.67 -5.79 -2.30
C ILE A 326 -16.97 -6.90 -1.51
N ILE A 327 -17.31 -7.08 -0.23
CA ILE A 327 -16.70 -8.12 0.62
C ILE A 327 -16.97 -9.52 0.07
N GLN A 328 -18.21 -9.80 -0.35
CA GLN A 328 -18.55 -11.08 -0.96
C GLN A 328 -17.71 -11.33 -2.22
N GLN A 329 -17.48 -10.30 -3.03
CA GLN A 329 -16.65 -10.40 -4.22
C GLN A 329 -15.15 -10.55 -3.88
N VAL A 330 -14.65 -9.91 -2.81
CA VAL A 330 -13.29 -10.15 -2.30
C VAL A 330 -13.09 -11.63 -1.96
N MET A 331 -14.04 -12.24 -1.24
CA MET A 331 -13.97 -13.67 -0.90
C MET A 331 -14.01 -14.55 -2.15
N ARG A 332 -14.73 -14.15 -3.20
CA ARG A 332 -14.72 -14.85 -4.50
C ARG A 332 -13.37 -14.78 -5.17
N ILE A 333 -12.77 -13.59 -5.21
CA ILE A 333 -11.45 -13.39 -5.79
C ILE A 333 -10.44 -14.26 -5.05
N ILE A 334 -10.40 -14.22 -3.71
CA ILE A 334 -9.46 -15.05 -2.92
C ILE A 334 -9.60 -16.54 -3.24
N ASN A 335 -10.83 -17.06 -3.30
CA ASN A 335 -11.06 -18.47 -3.64
C ASN A 335 -10.62 -18.82 -5.06
N CYS A 336 -10.95 -17.96 -6.04
CA CYS A 336 -10.50 -18.15 -7.42
C CYS A 336 -8.97 -18.13 -7.52
N LEU A 337 -8.30 -17.20 -6.84
CA LEU A 337 -6.85 -17.13 -6.76
C LEU A 337 -6.26 -18.41 -6.16
N SER A 338 -6.89 -18.95 -5.12
CA SER A 338 -6.49 -20.22 -4.49
C SER A 338 -6.62 -21.39 -5.46
N ASP A 339 -7.73 -21.47 -6.20
CA ASP A 339 -7.96 -22.53 -7.18
C ASP A 339 -6.97 -22.43 -8.35
N CYS A 340 -6.63 -21.21 -8.78
CA CYS A 340 -5.62 -20.96 -9.82
C CYS A 340 -4.22 -21.35 -9.33
N ALA A 341 -3.83 -20.95 -8.12
CA ALA A 341 -2.52 -21.28 -7.53
C ALA A 341 -2.24 -22.79 -7.50
N ASN A 342 -3.28 -23.59 -7.29
CA ASN A 342 -3.19 -25.05 -7.26
C ASN A 342 -3.08 -25.69 -8.66
N LYS A 343 -3.38 -24.95 -9.73
CA LYS A 343 -3.49 -25.46 -11.10
C LYS A 343 -2.48 -24.89 -12.08
N THR A 344 -2.00 -23.66 -11.87
CA THR A 344 -1.14 -22.94 -12.81
C THR A 344 0.12 -22.42 -12.14
N SER A 345 1.16 -22.15 -12.94
CA SER A 345 2.35 -21.41 -12.54
C SER A 345 2.02 -19.92 -12.42
N GLY A 346 1.40 -19.54 -11.30
CA GLY A 346 1.28 -18.15 -10.89
C GLY A 346 0.04 -17.45 -11.43
N CYS A 347 -0.31 -16.34 -10.77
CA CYS A 347 -1.58 -15.66 -10.97
C CYS A 347 -1.40 -14.19 -10.60
N MET A 348 -1.89 -13.27 -11.43
CA MET A 348 -1.59 -11.84 -11.28
C MET A 348 -2.81 -10.92 -11.35
N LEU A 349 -2.99 -10.13 -10.29
CA LEU A 349 -3.99 -9.06 -10.24
C LEU A 349 -3.35 -7.68 -10.38
N ARG A 350 -3.80 -6.91 -11.38
CA ARG A 350 -3.42 -5.51 -11.61
C ARG A 350 -4.42 -4.56 -10.97
N TRP A 351 -3.99 -3.35 -10.64
CA TRP A 351 -4.91 -2.31 -10.17
C TRP A 351 -5.89 -1.91 -11.28
N PRO A 352 -7.18 -1.65 -10.99
CA PRO A 352 -8.20 -1.56 -12.02
C PRO A 352 -8.35 -0.18 -12.69
N TYR A 353 -7.70 0.88 -12.20
CA TYR A 353 -7.83 2.25 -12.75
C TYR A 353 -6.82 2.58 -13.85
N GLU A 354 -6.66 1.69 -14.83
CA GLU A 354 -5.90 1.97 -16.07
C GLU A 354 -6.68 2.85 -17.06
N GLU A 355 -7.96 3.17 -16.78
CA GLU A 355 -8.88 3.84 -17.74
C GLU A 355 -8.46 5.25 -18.18
N LYS A 356 -7.56 5.90 -17.43
CA LYS A 356 -6.75 6.99 -17.98
C LYS A 356 -5.35 6.43 -18.22
N PRO A 357 -4.83 6.43 -19.46
CA PRO A 357 -3.44 6.09 -19.71
C PRO A 357 -2.57 7.15 -19.02
N ASN A 358 -2.30 6.94 -17.74
CA ASN A 358 -1.21 7.61 -17.08
C ASN A 358 0.03 6.87 -17.57
N ASN A 359 0.91 7.56 -18.30
CA ASN A 359 2.14 6.98 -18.86
C ASN A 359 3.08 6.37 -17.80
N THR A 360 2.71 6.52 -16.55
CA THR A 360 3.41 6.23 -15.31
C THR A 360 2.79 5.07 -14.53
N LEU A 361 1.67 4.48 -15.00
CA LEU A 361 1.23 3.16 -14.55
C LEU A 361 2.07 2.08 -15.23
N ILE A 362 2.49 1.08 -14.48
CA ILE A 362 3.28 -0.04 -14.99
C ILE A 362 2.51 -0.72 -16.11
N ARG A 363 3.10 -0.73 -17.31
CA ARG A 363 2.48 -1.30 -18.49
C ARG A 363 2.61 -2.80 -18.45
N GLU A 364 1.74 -3.48 -19.17
CA GLU A 364 1.80 -4.94 -19.31
C GLU A 364 3.19 -5.45 -19.70
N GLU A 365 3.88 -4.75 -20.58
CA GLU A 365 5.24 -5.08 -21.01
C GLU A 365 6.26 -5.06 -19.86
N ASP A 366 6.15 -4.08 -18.96
CA ASP A 366 7.05 -3.94 -17.81
C ASP A 366 6.83 -5.09 -16.82
N ILE A 367 5.57 -5.48 -16.66
CA ILE A 367 5.19 -6.63 -15.83
C ILE A 367 5.73 -7.93 -16.43
N ARG A 368 5.62 -8.12 -17.75
CA ARG A 368 6.18 -9.28 -18.45
C ARG A 368 7.69 -9.33 -18.31
N LYS A 369 8.39 -8.22 -18.59
CA LYS A 369 9.85 -8.10 -18.39
C LYS A 369 10.24 -8.43 -16.96
N TRP A 370 9.45 -7.98 -15.97
CA TRP A 370 9.68 -8.30 -14.58
C TRP A 370 9.50 -9.79 -14.27
N ALA A 371 8.40 -10.39 -14.73
CA ALA A 371 8.07 -11.81 -14.52
C ALA A 371 9.15 -12.73 -15.11
N LEU A 372 9.65 -12.42 -16.30
CA LEU A 372 10.76 -13.15 -16.94
C LEU A 372 12.07 -13.11 -16.15
N LYS A 373 12.27 -12.09 -15.30
CA LYS A 373 13.46 -11.96 -14.44
C LYS A 373 13.31 -12.67 -13.10
N GLN A 374 12.14 -13.23 -12.76
CA GLN A 374 11.93 -13.91 -11.47
C GLN A 374 12.30 -15.39 -11.53
N SER A 375 12.71 -15.95 -10.39
CA SER A 375 12.95 -17.39 -10.27
C SER A 375 11.64 -18.18 -10.39
N SER A 376 11.72 -19.40 -10.91
CA SER A 376 10.57 -20.32 -11.05
C SER A 376 9.84 -20.57 -9.73
N SER A 377 10.53 -20.49 -8.59
CA SER A 377 9.93 -20.60 -7.26
C SER A 377 8.95 -19.46 -6.90
N ILE A 378 9.19 -18.24 -7.39
CA ILE A 378 8.30 -17.08 -7.15
C ILE A 378 7.03 -17.19 -8.00
N LEU A 379 7.13 -17.82 -9.17
CA LEU A 379 6.00 -18.07 -10.06
C LEU A 379 5.03 -19.15 -9.53
N ASN A 380 5.41 -19.93 -8.51
CA ASN A 380 4.51 -20.90 -7.86
C ASN A 380 3.59 -20.26 -6.80
N SER A 381 3.45 -18.93 -6.80
CA SER A 381 2.63 -18.19 -5.84
C SER A 381 1.63 -17.27 -6.54
N VAL A 382 0.57 -16.91 -5.82
CA VAL A 382 -0.32 -15.84 -6.26
C VAL A 382 0.34 -14.50 -5.97
N LEU A 383 0.45 -13.67 -7.02
CA LEU A 383 1.11 -12.39 -6.99
C LEU A 383 0.08 -11.30 -7.21
N ILE A 384 -0.12 -10.43 -6.24
CA ILE A 384 -0.95 -9.24 -6.43
C ILE A 384 0.00 -8.07 -6.68
N MET A 385 -0.19 -7.37 -7.81
CA MET A 385 0.70 -6.33 -8.27
C MET A 385 0.06 -4.96 -8.16
N ASP A 386 0.60 -4.15 -7.26
CA ASP A 386 0.30 -2.73 -7.18
C ASP A 386 1.11 -2.02 -8.28
N ASN A 387 0.46 -1.78 -9.42
CA ASN A 387 1.08 -1.10 -10.57
C ASN A 387 1.17 0.42 -10.40
N ILE A 388 0.72 0.98 -9.27
CA ILE A 388 0.92 2.40 -8.93
C ILE A 388 2.32 2.58 -8.34
N ILE A 389 2.75 1.67 -7.46
CA ILE A 389 3.98 1.78 -6.69
C ILE A 389 4.92 0.58 -6.92
N LEU A 390 4.74 -0.16 -8.02
CA LEU A 390 5.45 -1.41 -8.35
C LEU A 390 5.66 -2.32 -7.13
N ARG A 391 4.58 -2.64 -6.42
CA ARG A 391 4.67 -3.52 -5.24
C ARG A 391 4.16 -4.91 -5.56
N LEU A 392 5.01 -5.90 -5.33
CA LEU A 392 4.61 -7.30 -5.34
C LEU A 392 4.09 -7.70 -3.97
N VAL A 393 2.89 -8.26 -3.91
CA VAL A 393 2.41 -8.94 -2.70
C VAL A 393 2.18 -10.41 -2.98
N GLN A 394 3.01 -11.24 -2.37
CA GLN A 394 2.84 -12.68 -2.37
C GLN A 394 1.70 -13.05 -1.41
N LEU A 395 0.68 -13.73 -1.93
CA LEU A 395 -0.34 -14.40 -1.15
C LEU A 395 0.11 -15.83 -0.89
N GLN A 396 0.42 -16.15 0.37
CA GLN A 396 0.58 -17.52 0.81
C GLN A 396 -0.79 -18.08 1.17
N LEU A 397 -1.37 -18.87 0.26
CA LEU A 397 -2.63 -19.56 0.49
C LEU A 397 -2.30 -20.98 0.98
N SER A 398 -1.91 -21.10 2.24
CA SER A 398 -1.88 -22.39 2.92
C SER A 398 -3.25 -22.62 3.55
N LEU A 399 -4.04 -23.49 2.93
CA LEU A 399 -5.27 -24.03 3.53
C LEU A 399 -4.95 -25.26 4.37
#